data_AF-A0A1G8S9M1-F1
#
_entry.id   AF-A0A1G8S9M1-F1
#
_cell.length_a   1.000
_cell.length_b   1.000
_cell.length_c   1.000
_cell.angle_alpha   90.00
_cell.angle_beta   90.00
_cell.angle_gamma   90.00
#
_symmetry.space_group_name_H-M   'P 1'
#
loop_
_entity.id
_entity.type
_entity.pdbx_description
1 polymer ?
#
loop_
_entity_poly.entity_id
_entity_poly.type
_entity_poly.pdbx_seq_one_letter_code
_entity_poly.pdbx_strand_id
1 'polypeptide(L)'
;MNASRFRRTLAWFIRRRPRGLIAASIQYGHAHTRMLQGYAGTYESGFPDDYAFEDWLCRLENIAADRRALDAGEHVSGPADTAYRHRIAAADAQFAGHVLRSPRQTRDLLGNPLLQIHHGEGMTCVFDPAHAACQLRGTADDPLVTPDLEDCRPKCRNIARTDRDIVVIRARYDALTRVVSDPLAPPIRHERELHELHRLATILDIHDRPPRQRSAGD
;
A
#
# COMPACT_ATOMS: atom_id res chain seq x y z
N MET A 1 15.73 -26.73 -15.60
CA MET A 1 15.17 -25.72 -14.68
C MET A 1 14.33 -26.44 -13.65
N ASN A 2 14.75 -26.47 -12.38
CA ASN A 2 14.11 -27.32 -11.36
C ASN A 2 12.74 -26.71 -10.96
N ALA A 3 11.68 -27.52 -10.95
CA ALA A 3 10.30 -27.08 -10.68
C ALA A 3 10.16 -26.33 -9.34
N SER A 4 11.02 -26.63 -8.36
CA SER A 4 11.09 -25.92 -7.08
C SER A 4 11.56 -24.46 -7.22
N ARG A 5 12.61 -24.20 -8.03
CA ARG A 5 13.09 -22.84 -8.29
C ARG A 5 12.07 -22.01 -9.07
N PHE A 6 11.39 -22.65 -10.03
CA PHE A 6 10.33 -22.02 -10.81
C PHE A 6 9.11 -21.61 -9.94
N ARG A 7 8.69 -22.47 -9.01
CA ARG A 7 7.61 -22.17 -8.05
C ARG A 7 7.97 -21.03 -7.08
N ARG A 8 9.23 -20.97 -6.64
CA ARG A 8 9.77 -19.87 -5.79
C ARG A 8 9.74 -18.51 -6.51
N THR A 9 10.21 -18.48 -7.76
CA THR A 9 10.18 -17.27 -8.60
C THR A 9 8.75 -16.84 -8.93
N LEU A 10 7.84 -17.79 -9.14
CA LEU A 10 6.44 -17.48 -9.44
C LEU A 10 5.69 -16.93 -8.21
N ALA A 11 5.87 -17.52 -7.01
CA ALA A 11 5.28 -16.97 -5.79
C ALA A 11 5.77 -15.54 -5.47
N TRP A 12 7.05 -15.27 -5.77
CA TRP A 12 7.65 -13.93 -5.70
C TRP A 12 7.01 -12.94 -6.68
N PHE A 13 6.79 -13.34 -7.93
CA PHE A 13 6.13 -12.51 -8.95
C PHE A 13 4.65 -12.25 -8.63
N ILE A 14 3.94 -13.28 -8.15
CA ILE A 14 2.54 -13.18 -7.80
C ILE A 14 2.37 -12.18 -6.64
N ARG A 15 3.18 -12.24 -5.57
CA ARG A 15 3.05 -11.34 -4.41
C ARG A 15 3.35 -9.86 -4.71
N ARG A 16 4.16 -9.55 -5.73
CA ARG A 16 4.48 -8.18 -6.16
C ARG A 16 3.39 -7.52 -7.03
N ARG A 17 2.22 -8.14 -7.20
CA ARG A 17 1.07 -7.57 -7.92
C ARG A 17 -0.05 -7.18 -6.94
N PRO A 18 -0.86 -6.16 -7.26
CA PRO A 18 -2.14 -5.95 -6.57
C PRO A 18 -2.95 -7.25 -6.59
N ARG A 19 -3.50 -7.67 -5.45
CA ARG A 19 -4.19 -8.98 -5.25
C ARG A 19 -3.32 -10.23 -5.43
N GLY A 20 -2.00 -10.08 -5.46
CA GLY A 20 -1.05 -11.18 -5.57
C GLY A 20 -1.25 -12.28 -4.54
N LEU A 21 -1.46 -11.88 -3.29
CA LEU A 21 -1.74 -12.80 -2.17
C LEU A 21 -2.99 -13.65 -2.41
N ILE A 22 -4.09 -13.05 -2.89
CA ILE A 22 -5.35 -13.74 -3.17
C ILE A 22 -5.21 -14.64 -4.41
N ALA A 23 -4.51 -14.17 -5.45
CA ALA A 23 -4.24 -14.95 -6.66
C ALA A 23 -3.39 -16.20 -6.37
N ALA A 24 -2.40 -16.11 -5.48
CA ALA A 24 -1.63 -17.27 -5.02
C ALA A 24 -2.52 -18.28 -4.25
N SER A 25 -3.39 -17.80 -3.37
CA SER A 25 -4.29 -18.66 -2.59
C SER A 25 -5.35 -19.37 -3.46
N ILE A 26 -5.83 -18.72 -4.52
CA ILE A 26 -6.78 -19.30 -5.48
C ILE A 26 -6.07 -20.30 -6.42
N GLN A 27 -4.87 -19.98 -6.89
CA GLN A 27 -4.11 -20.80 -7.85
C GLN A 27 -3.55 -22.10 -7.24
N TYR A 28 -3.31 -22.13 -5.93
CA TYR A 28 -2.78 -23.30 -5.19
C TYR A 28 -3.79 -23.91 -4.21
N GLY A 29 -5.09 -23.85 -4.56
CA GLY A 29 -6.25 -24.22 -3.72
C GLY A 29 -6.02 -25.32 -2.68
N HIS A 30 -6.49 -25.06 -1.45
CA HIS A 30 -6.49 -25.93 -0.26
C HIS A 30 -5.17 -26.61 0.17
N ALA A 31 -4.06 -26.45 -0.56
CA ALA A 31 -2.75 -26.97 -0.21
C ALA A 31 -2.00 -26.09 0.82
N HIS A 32 -2.54 -24.92 1.15
CA HIS A 32 -1.91 -23.91 2.01
C HIS A 32 -1.75 -24.36 3.48
N THR A 33 -2.63 -25.20 4.01
CA THR A 33 -2.56 -25.61 5.43
C THR A 33 -1.65 -26.81 5.69
N ARG A 34 -1.50 -27.72 4.71
CA ARG A 34 -0.68 -28.94 4.87
C ARG A 34 0.71 -28.87 4.24
N MET A 35 0.94 -27.99 3.25
CA MET A 35 2.32 -27.80 2.75
C MET A 35 3.24 -27.18 3.81
N LEU A 36 2.71 -26.45 4.80
CA LEU A 36 3.49 -25.94 5.94
C LEU A 36 4.15 -27.03 6.81
N GLN A 37 3.74 -28.31 6.72
CA GLN A 37 4.40 -29.42 7.43
C GLN A 37 5.40 -30.21 6.57
N GLY A 38 5.27 -30.19 5.24
CA GLY A 38 6.33 -30.69 4.33
C GLY A 38 7.50 -29.72 4.16
N TYR A 39 7.31 -28.47 4.61
CA TYR A 39 8.32 -27.43 4.81
C TYR A 39 8.93 -27.48 6.24
N ALA A 40 8.73 -28.56 7.01
CA ALA A 40 9.45 -28.81 8.26
C ALA A 40 10.89 -29.31 7.98
N GLY A 41 11.66 -28.50 7.25
CA GLY A 41 13.09 -28.42 7.49
C GLY A 41 13.27 -27.61 8.78
N THR A 42 14.04 -28.14 9.70
CA THR A 42 14.15 -27.73 11.10
C THR A 42 14.11 -26.22 11.35
N TYR A 43 13.43 -25.87 12.45
CA TYR A 43 13.15 -24.56 13.06
C TYR A 43 14.39 -23.67 13.35
N GLU A 44 15.57 -24.02 12.84
CA GLU A 44 16.84 -23.28 12.99
C GLU A 44 17.23 -22.44 11.76
N SER A 45 16.45 -22.44 10.67
CA SER A 45 16.87 -21.90 9.37
C SER A 45 16.14 -20.63 8.92
N GLY A 46 16.51 -19.45 9.46
CA GLY A 46 16.59 -18.12 8.79
C GLY A 46 15.48 -17.57 7.86
N PHE A 47 14.36 -18.25 7.66
CA PHE A 47 13.40 -17.98 6.59
C PHE A 47 12.45 -16.80 6.84
N PRO A 48 12.00 -16.52 8.09
CA PRO A 48 11.29 -15.28 8.40
C PRO A 48 12.15 -14.02 8.16
N ASP A 49 13.46 -14.13 8.33
CA ASP A 49 14.40 -13.01 8.15
C ASP A 49 14.57 -12.67 6.65
N ASP A 50 14.55 -13.68 5.77
CA ASP A 50 14.60 -13.48 4.31
C ASP A 50 13.36 -12.73 3.80
N TYR A 51 12.17 -13.04 4.33
CA TYR A 51 10.94 -12.33 3.95
C TYR A 51 10.94 -10.88 4.44
N ALA A 52 11.40 -10.64 5.67
CA ALA A 52 11.53 -9.31 6.22
C ALA A 52 12.49 -8.44 5.38
N PHE A 53 13.62 -9.02 4.95
CA PHE A 53 14.59 -8.35 4.10
C PHE A 53 14.01 -7.90 2.75
N GLU A 54 13.24 -8.76 2.09
CA GLU A 54 12.57 -8.42 0.82
C GLU A 54 11.48 -7.35 1.00
N ASP A 55 10.69 -7.41 2.09
CA ASP A 55 9.69 -6.38 2.40
C ASP A 55 10.36 -5.01 2.63
N TRP A 56 11.50 -5.01 3.32
CA TRP A 56 12.28 -3.81 3.58
C TRP A 56 12.85 -3.22 2.30
N LEU A 57 13.44 -4.03 1.41
CA LEU A 57 13.92 -3.57 0.10
C LEU A 57 12.78 -2.97 -0.73
N CYS A 58 11.62 -3.63 -0.75
CA CYS A 58 10.43 -3.12 -1.44
C CYS A 58 10.00 -1.74 -0.89
N ARG A 59 9.99 -1.57 0.44
CA ARG A 59 9.68 -0.27 1.07
C ARG A 59 10.68 0.82 0.67
N LEU A 60 11.97 0.51 0.61
CA LEU A 60 12.98 1.46 0.15
C LEU A 60 12.83 1.83 -1.33
N GLU A 61 12.57 0.86 -2.19
CA GLU A 61 12.33 1.10 -3.63
C GLU A 61 11.13 2.03 -3.84
N ASN A 62 10.04 1.81 -3.08
CA ASN A 62 8.85 2.66 -3.10
C ASN A 62 9.16 4.08 -2.61
N ILE A 63 9.87 4.24 -1.50
CA ILE A 63 10.27 5.55 -0.97
C ILE A 63 11.14 6.30 -1.97
N ALA A 64 12.07 5.62 -2.63
CA ALA A 64 12.91 6.24 -3.65
C ALA A 64 12.09 6.67 -4.88
N ALA A 65 11.09 5.87 -5.28
CA ALA A 65 10.17 6.24 -6.35
C ALA A 65 9.32 7.47 -5.98
N ASP A 66 8.80 7.48 -4.75
CA ASP A 66 8.03 8.58 -4.19
C ASP A 66 8.85 9.87 -4.07
N ARG A 67 10.11 9.76 -3.63
CA ARG A 67 11.03 10.90 -3.56
C ARG A 67 11.21 11.54 -4.93
N ARG A 68 11.47 10.72 -5.95
CA ARG A 68 11.61 11.18 -7.34
C ARG A 68 10.34 11.83 -7.87
N ALA A 69 9.17 11.27 -7.54
CA ALA A 69 7.90 11.85 -7.95
C ALA A 69 7.66 13.22 -7.28
N LEU A 70 7.93 13.34 -5.97
CA LEU A 70 7.86 14.61 -5.25
C LEU A 70 8.84 15.65 -5.81
N ASP A 71 10.07 15.25 -6.18
CA ASP A 71 11.04 16.14 -6.83
C ASP A 71 10.61 16.61 -8.21
N ALA A 72 9.87 15.76 -8.95
CA ALA A 72 9.26 16.12 -10.22
C ALA A 72 8.01 17.01 -10.06
N GLY A 73 7.65 17.38 -8.82
CA GLY A 73 6.52 18.26 -8.53
C GLY A 73 5.19 17.55 -8.32
N GLU A 74 5.18 16.25 -8.01
CA GLU A 74 3.95 15.50 -7.76
C GLU A 74 3.07 16.17 -6.68
N HIS A 75 1.81 16.38 -7.04
CA HIS A 75 0.81 16.86 -6.10
C HIS A 75 0.40 15.73 -5.16
N VAL A 76 0.22 16.10 -3.89
CA VAL A 76 -0.24 15.19 -2.85
C VAL A 76 -1.33 15.90 -2.06
N SER A 77 -2.44 15.20 -1.83
CA SER A 77 -3.58 15.69 -1.07
C SER A 77 -4.01 14.69 0.00
N GLY A 78 -4.96 15.10 0.84
CA GLY A 78 -5.51 14.27 1.92
C GLY A 78 -4.92 14.57 3.29
N PRO A 79 -5.52 13.99 4.35
CA PRO A 79 -5.15 14.28 5.74
C PRO A 79 -3.70 13.95 6.09
N ALA A 80 -3.09 12.98 5.40
CA ALA A 80 -1.71 12.58 5.65
C ALA A 80 -0.67 13.20 4.71
N ASP A 81 -1.03 14.17 3.85
CA ASP A 81 -0.09 14.80 2.90
C ASP A 81 1.20 15.31 3.57
N THR A 82 1.07 16.12 4.63
CA THR A 82 2.24 16.66 5.34
C THR A 82 3.11 15.55 5.95
N ALA A 83 2.48 14.52 6.52
CA ALA A 83 3.18 13.39 7.10
C ALA A 83 3.88 12.54 6.03
N TYR A 84 3.25 12.35 4.87
CA TYR A 84 3.82 11.68 3.71
C TYR A 84 5.10 12.38 3.26
N ARG A 85 5.03 13.68 2.96
CA ARG A 85 6.18 14.48 2.51
C ARG A 85 7.33 14.44 3.52
N HIS A 86 7.00 14.60 4.81
CA HIS A 86 7.99 14.50 5.88
C HIS A 86 8.65 13.13 5.93
N ARG A 87 7.88 12.04 5.92
CA ARG A 87 8.43 10.68 6.02
C ARG A 87 9.27 10.33 4.80
N ILE A 88 8.86 10.71 3.59
CA ILE A 88 9.67 10.48 2.38
C ILE A 88 11.01 11.23 2.46
N ALA A 89 11.01 12.52 2.83
CA ALA A 89 12.24 13.29 2.97
C ALA A 89 13.17 12.73 4.07
N ALA A 90 12.61 12.37 5.21
CA ALA A 90 13.38 11.82 6.33
C ALA A 90 13.92 10.41 6.03
N ALA A 91 13.12 9.57 5.37
CA ALA A 91 13.54 8.23 4.97
C ALA A 91 14.64 8.29 3.91
N ASP A 92 14.51 9.17 2.91
CA ASP A 92 15.55 9.38 1.90
C ASP A 92 16.86 9.82 2.56
N ALA A 93 16.82 10.81 3.46
CA ALA A 93 18.00 11.25 4.20
C ALA A 93 18.62 10.15 5.10
N GLN A 94 17.79 9.30 5.71
CA GLN A 94 18.25 8.26 6.61
C GLN A 94 18.79 7.03 5.86
N PHE A 95 18.18 6.64 4.74
CA PHE A 95 18.42 5.37 4.06
C PHE A 95 19.11 5.50 2.70
N ALA A 96 19.35 6.70 2.19
CA ALA A 96 20.17 6.90 0.99
C ALA A 96 21.57 6.30 1.19
N GLY A 97 21.93 5.34 0.34
CA GLY A 97 23.24 4.68 0.37
C GLY A 97 23.43 3.65 1.50
N HIS A 98 22.37 3.27 2.22
CA HIS A 98 22.48 2.27 3.29
C HIS A 98 22.73 0.86 2.74
N VAL A 99 23.82 0.22 3.18
CA VAL A 99 24.11 -1.20 2.93
C VAL A 99 23.84 -1.98 4.22
N LEU A 100 22.88 -2.90 4.22
CA LEU A 100 22.66 -3.79 5.37
C LEU A 100 23.78 -4.81 5.49
N ARG A 101 24.29 -4.97 6.71
CA ARG A 101 25.35 -5.93 7.03
C ARG A 101 24.80 -7.28 7.47
N SER A 102 23.51 -7.38 7.82
CA SER A 102 22.87 -8.63 8.24
C SER A 102 21.33 -8.60 8.10
N PRO A 103 20.68 -9.70 7.63
CA PRO A 103 19.22 -9.83 7.55
C PRO A 103 18.50 -9.75 8.90
N ARG A 104 19.17 -10.08 10.01
CA ARG A 104 18.56 -10.08 11.36
C ARG A 104 18.19 -8.68 11.86
N GLN A 105 18.84 -7.63 11.34
CA GLN A 105 18.53 -6.24 11.68
C GLN A 105 17.27 -5.73 10.97
N THR A 106 16.71 -6.51 10.03
CA THR A 106 15.69 -6.00 9.12
C THR A 106 14.31 -5.86 9.77
N ARG A 107 13.99 -6.64 10.81
CA ARG A 107 12.71 -6.49 11.51
C ARG A 107 12.59 -5.15 12.25
N ASP A 108 13.67 -4.72 12.91
CA ASP A 108 13.69 -3.44 13.62
C ASP A 108 13.57 -2.28 12.63
N LEU A 109 14.18 -2.44 11.45
CA LEU A 109 14.02 -1.50 10.35
C LEU A 109 12.59 -1.49 9.80
N LEU A 110 11.96 -2.66 9.65
CA LEU A 110 10.56 -2.75 9.24
C LEU A 110 9.58 -2.13 10.24
N GLY A 111 9.94 -2.02 11.52
CA GLY A 111 9.17 -1.28 12.52
C GLY A 111 9.43 0.24 12.49
N ASN A 112 10.37 0.73 11.67
CA ASN A 112 10.68 2.15 11.62
C ASN A 112 9.47 2.94 11.08
N PRO A 113 8.98 3.96 11.82
CA PRO A 113 7.86 4.81 11.41
C PRO A 113 8.03 5.46 10.02
N LEU A 114 9.25 5.76 9.61
CA LEU A 114 9.56 6.35 8.30
C LEU A 114 9.29 5.38 7.15
N LEU A 115 9.39 4.08 7.41
CA LEU A 115 9.12 3.02 6.43
C LEU A 115 7.65 2.56 6.45
N GLN A 116 6.79 3.15 7.30
CA GLN A 116 5.36 2.83 7.37
C GLN A 116 4.57 3.62 6.31
N ILE A 117 4.88 3.39 5.04
CA ILE A 117 4.15 3.92 3.90
C ILE A 117 3.72 2.73 3.04
N HIS A 118 2.41 2.59 2.84
CA HIS A 118 1.82 1.44 2.15
C HIS A 118 0.95 1.92 0.99
N HIS A 119 1.29 1.51 -0.23
CA HIS A 119 0.53 1.87 -1.43
C HIS A 119 -0.65 0.92 -1.64
N GLY A 120 -1.85 1.49 -1.75
CA GLY A 120 -3.10 0.78 -2.05
C GLY A 120 -3.66 1.15 -3.42
N GLU A 121 -4.88 0.70 -3.69
CA GLU A 121 -5.57 0.98 -4.96
C GLU A 121 -6.24 2.36 -4.91
N GLY A 122 -5.54 3.38 -5.42
CA GLY A 122 -6.03 4.77 -5.43
C GLY A 122 -5.88 5.51 -4.10
N MET A 123 -4.92 5.09 -3.28
CA MET A 123 -4.53 5.77 -2.05
C MET A 123 -3.16 5.28 -1.57
N THR A 124 -2.47 6.16 -0.84
CA THR A 124 -1.24 5.84 -0.13
C THR A 124 -1.48 5.98 1.37
N CYS A 125 -1.29 4.90 2.13
CA CYS A 125 -1.47 4.87 3.58
C CYS A 125 -0.16 5.23 4.29
N VAL A 126 -0.11 6.41 4.88
CA VAL A 126 0.94 6.86 5.79
C VAL A 126 0.61 6.29 7.17
N PHE A 127 1.00 5.05 7.38
CA PHE A 127 0.43 4.24 8.43
C PHE A 127 0.87 4.72 9.82
N ASP A 128 -0.14 4.94 10.66
CA ASP A 128 -0.04 5.16 12.09
C ASP A 128 -1.16 4.31 12.73
N PRO A 129 -0.81 3.28 13.51
CA PRO A 129 -1.79 2.37 14.09
C PRO A 129 -2.79 3.07 15.01
N ALA A 130 -2.40 4.17 15.67
CA ALA A 130 -3.29 4.93 16.57
C ALA A 130 -4.40 5.68 15.83
N HIS A 131 -4.19 5.97 14.54
CA HIS A 131 -5.11 6.73 13.70
C HIS A 131 -5.73 5.90 12.57
N ALA A 132 -5.41 4.61 12.50
CA ALA A 132 -5.95 3.70 11.50
C ALA A 132 -7.44 3.44 11.76
N ALA A 133 -8.27 3.70 10.74
CA ALA A 133 -9.70 3.39 10.78
C ALA A 133 -10.04 2.02 10.15
N CYS A 134 -9.06 1.35 9.54
CA CYS A 134 -9.17 0.01 8.99
C CYS A 134 -8.83 -1.05 10.05
N GLN A 135 -9.13 -2.31 9.76
CA GLN A 135 -8.56 -3.43 10.50
C GLN A 135 -7.02 -3.45 10.42
N LEU A 136 -6.40 -3.97 11.47
CA LEU A 136 -4.95 -4.19 11.56
C LEU A 136 -4.65 -5.67 11.36
N ARG A 137 -3.59 -5.95 10.60
CA ARG A 137 -3.01 -7.30 10.50
C ARG A 137 -1.86 -7.38 11.50
N GLY A 138 -2.16 -7.90 12.69
CA GLY A 138 -1.28 -7.90 13.85
C GLY A 138 -1.88 -7.11 15.01
N THR A 139 -1.11 -6.94 16.10
CA THR A 139 -1.51 -6.08 17.23
C THR A 139 -0.89 -4.70 17.11
N ALA A 140 -1.51 -3.66 17.64
CA ALA A 140 -1.00 -2.29 17.52
C ALA A 140 0.43 -2.10 18.07
N ASP A 141 0.81 -2.90 19.07
CA ASP A 141 2.15 -2.89 19.67
C ASP A 141 3.18 -3.76 18.92
N ASP A 142 2.76 -4.50 17.89
CA ASP A 142 3.66 -5.33 17.08
C ASP A 142 4.43 -4.44 16.08
N PRO A 143 5.78 -4.44 16.07
CA PRO A 143 6.58 -3.71 15.09
C PRO A 143 6.29 -4.10 13.63
N LEU A 144 5.71 -5.28 13.38
CA LEU A 144 5.35 -5.78 12.06
C LEU A 144 3.86 -5.60 11.75
N VAL A 145 3.12 -4.84 12.56
CA VAL A 145 1.72 -4.53 12.31
C VAL A 145 1.57 -3.79 10.98
N THR A 146 0.57 -4.19 10.21
CA THR A 146 0.29 -3.58 8.90
C THR A 146 -1.18 -3.21 8.78
N PRO A 147 -1.52 -2.17 8.01
CA PRO A 147 -2.91 -1.83 7.72
C PRO A 147 -3.52 -2.87 6.79
N ASP A 148 -4.82 -3.13 6.93
CA ASP A 148 -5.57 -3.77 5.87
C ASP A 148 -5.97 -2.76 4.80
N LEU A 149 -5.21 -2.72 3.70
CA LEU A 149 -5.42 -1.78 2.60
C LEU A 149 -6.77 -1.98 1.89
N GLU A 150 -7.37 -3.17 1.98
CA GLU A 150 -8.68 -3.48 1.40
C GLU A 150 -9.85 -2.98 2.27
N ASP A 151 -9.63 -2.72 3.56
CA ASP A 151 -10.61 -2.20 4.53
C ASP A 151 -10.43 -0.69 4.83
N CYS A 152 -9.77 0.04 3.93
CA CYS A 152 -9.51 1.45 4.15
C CYS A 152 -10.82 2.27 4.19
N ARG A 153 -11.03 3.01 5.30
CA ARG A 153 -12.23 3.83 5.50
C ARG A 153 -12.07 5.23 4.91
N PRO A 154 -13.11 5.81 4.26
CA PRO A 154 -12.98 7.09 3.54
C PRO A 154 -12.46 8.29 4.34
N LYS A 155 -12.70 8.31 5.66
CA LYS A 155 -12.29 9.38 6.58
C LYS A 155 -11.02 9.04 7.39
N CYS A 156 -10.30 7.98 7.03
CA CYS A 156 -9.07 7.58 7.73
C CYS A 156 -8.02 8.70 7.64
N ARG A 157 -7.40 9.04 8.78
CA ARG A 157 -6.39 10.11 8.84
C ARG A 157 -5.08 9.74 8.16
N ASN A 158 -4.82 8.45 7.95
CA ASN A 158 -3.59 7.94 7.33
C ASN A 158 -3.58 8.07 5.80
N ILE A 159 -4.66 8.55 5.18
CA ILE A 159 -4.76 8.62 3.72
C ILE A 159 -4.01 9.86 3.19
N ALA A 160 -3.02 9.60 2.34
CA ALA A 160 -2.52 10.54 1.35
C ALA A 160 -2.96 10.08 -0.05
N ARG A 161 -3.06 11.02 -0.99
CA ARG A 161 -3.33 10.75 -2.40
C ARG A 161 -2.35 11.50 -3.25
N THR A 162 -1.53 10.76 -3.96
CA THR A 162 -0.60 11.24 -4.98
C THR A 162 -1.31 11.42 -6.33
N ASP A 163 -0.69 12.11 -7.29
CA ASP A 163 -1.19 12.14 -8.67
C ASP A 163 -1.37 10.72 -9.25
N ARG A 164 -0.43 9.80 -8.92
CA ARG A 164 -0.51 8.38 -9.31
C ARG A 164 -1.76 7.69 -8.75
N ASP A 165 -2.11 7.95 -7.49
CA ASP A 165 -3.33 7.44 -6.87
C ASP A 165 -4.58 7.98 -7.59
N ILE A 166 -4.52 9.24 -8.02
CA ILE A 166 -5.63 9.94 -8.68
C ILE A 166 -5.87 9.43 -10.10
N VAL A 167 -4.83 9.01 -10.82
CA VAL A 167 -4.98 8.29 -12.09
C VAL A 167 -5.84 7.02 -11.89
N VAL A 168 -5.59 6.26 -10.83
CA VAL A 168 -6.37 5.05 -10.51
C VAL A 168 -7.81 5.41 -10.14
N ILE A 169 -8.02 6.44 -9.33
CA ILE A 169 -9.35 6.91 -8.94
C ILE A 169 -10.15 7.39 -10.16
N ARG A 170 -9.52 8.14 -11.07
CA ARG A 170 -10.15 8.66 -12.29
C ARG A 170 -10.57 7.51 -13.21
N ALA A 171 -9.70 6.52 -13.42
CA ALA A 171 -10.05 5.32 -14.19
C ALA A 171 -11.23 4.56 -13.58
N ARG A 172 -11.29 4.44 -12.23
CA ARG A 172 -12.40 3.81 -11.52
C ARG A 172 -13.68 4.64 -11.63
N TYR A 173 -13.60 5.96 -11.54
CA TYR A 173 -14.71 6.88 -11.73
C TYR A 173 -15.31 6.75 -13.13
N ASP A 174 -14.48 6.73 -14.17
CA ASP A 174 -14.92 6.58 -15.57
C ASP A 174 -15.55 5.21 -15.84
N ALA A 175 -15.00 4.15 -15.23
CA ALA A 175 -15.60 2.81 -15.28
C ALA A 175 -16.97 2.77 -14.59
N LEU A 176 -17.10 3.36 -13.41
CA LEU A 176 -18.34 3.36 -12.64
C LEU A 176 -19.42 4.24 -13.28
N THR A 177 -19.04 5.36 -13.89
CA THR A 177 -19.95 6.25 -14.63
C THR A 177 -20.66 5.48 -15.74
N ARG A 178 -19.93 4.62 -16.47
CA ARG A 178 -20.52 3.76 -17.51
C ARG A 178 -21.52 2.76 -16.96
N VAL A 179 -21.25 2.19 -15.79
CA VAL A 179 -22.16 1.22 -15.12
C VAL A 179 -23.43 1.91 -14.65
N VAL A 180 -23.31 3.05 -13.97
CA VAL A 180 -24.46 3.81 -13.45
C VAL A 180 -25.35 4.35 -14.58
N SER A 181 -24.76 4.66 -15.74
CA SER A 181 -25.49 5.14 -16.92
C SER A 181 -26.17 4.02 -17.71
N ASP A 182 -25.96 2.75 -17.38
CA ASP A 182 -26.59 1.61 -18.04
C ASP A 182 -28.06 1.50 -17.60
N PRO A 183 -29.04 1.69 -18.51
CA PRO A 183 -30.47 1.57 -18.19
C PRO A 183 -30.89 0.17 -17.71
N LEU A 184 -30.07 -0.86 -17.96
CA LEU A 184 -30.32 -2.24 -17.56
C LEU A 184 -29.76 -2.58 -16.17
N ALA A 185 -29.11 -1.63 -15.48
CA ALA A 185 -28.55 -1.85 -14.16
C ALA A 185 -29.65 -2.11 -13.11
N PRO A 186 -29.55 -3.19 -12.30
CA PRO A 186 -30.53 -3.47 -11.25
C PRO A 186 -30.62 -2.32 -10.21
N PRO A 187 -31.83 -1.86 -9.84
CA PRO A 187 -32.01 -0.66 -9.00
C PRO A 187 -31.36 -0.79 -7.60
N ILE A 188 -31.27 -2.00 -7.06
CA ILE A 188 -30.65 -2.28 -5.75
C ILE A 188 -29.14 -1.96 -5.74
N ARG A 189 -28.45 -2.04 -6.89
CA ARG A 189 -27.02 -1.70 -6.99
C ARG A 189 -26.80 -0.23 -7.35
N HIS A 190 -27.78 0.37 -8.02
CA HIS A 190 -27.69 1.71 -8.59
C HIS A 190 -27.43 2.79 -7.52
N GLU A 191 -28.16 2.78 -6.41
CA GLU A 191 -27.95 3.76 -5.33
C GLU A 191 -26.55 3.66 -4.69
N ARG A 192 -26.05 2.43 -4.50
CA ARG A 192 -24.70 2.20 -3.94
C ARG A 192 -23.62 2.67 -4.90
N GLU A 193 -23.80 2.42 -6.19
CA GLU A 193 -22.87 2.83 -7.24
C GLU A 193 -22.88 4.35 -7.41
N LEU A 194 -24.04 5.01 -7.33
CA LEU A 194 -24.15 6.47 -7.28
C LEU A 194 -23.44 7.07 -6.06
N HIS A 195 -23.63 6.47 -4.88
CA HIS A 195 -22.94 6.93 -3.67
C HIS A 195 -21.42 6.84 -3.82
N GLU A 196 -20.92 5.72 -4.34
CA GLU A 196 -19.51 5.54 -4.63
C GLU A 196 -19.01 6.52 -5.69
N LEU A 197 -19.79 6.78 -6.74
CA LEU A 197 -19.45 7.74 -7.79
C LEU A 197 -19.30 9.15 -7.22
N HIS A 198 -20.24 9.60 -6.39
CA HIS A 198 -20.16 10.89 -5.68
C HIS A 198 -18.93 10.95 -4.77
N ARG A 199 -18.60 9.86 -4.08
CA ARG A 199 -17.41 9.78 -3.24
C ARG A 199 -16.13 9.94 -4.06
N LEU A 200 -16.02 9.26 -5.20
CA LEU A 200 -14.86 9.37 -6.09
C LEU A 200 -14.76 10.78 -6.71
N ALA A 201 -15.88 11.37 -7.15
CA ALA A 201 -15.91 12.76 -7.63
C ALA A 201 -15.39 13.75 -6.58
N THR A 202 -15.84 13.62 -5.33
CA THR A 202 -15.38 14.47 -4.23
C THR A 202 -13.87 14.35 -4.02
N ILE A 203 -13.31 13.14 -4.17
CA ILE A 203 -11.87 12.91 -4.03
C ILE A 203 -11.09 13.61 -5.16
N LEU A 204 -11.58 13.49 -6.40
CA LEU A 204 -10.99 14.15 -7.57
C LEU A 204 -11.01 15.67 -7.38
N ASP A 205 -12.17 16.25 -7.02
CA ASP A 205 -12.34 17.69 -6.80
C ASP A 205 -11.40 18.22 -5.70
N ILE A 206 -11.20 17.47 -4.62
CA ILE A 206 -10.29 17.88 -3.54
C ILE A 206 -8.84 17.92 -4.02
N HIS A 207 -8.43 16.96 -4.85
CA HIS A 207 -7.05 16.86 -5.33
C HIS A 207 -6.76 17.81 -6.49
N ASP A 208 -7.72 18.04 -7.38
CA ASP A 208 -7.57 18.97 -8.51
C ASP A 208 -7.62 20.45 -8.06
N ARG A 209 -8.05 20.74 -6.82
CA ARG A 209 -7.98 22.09 -6.26
C ARG A 209 -6.53 22.50 -6.01
N PRO A 210 -6.10 23.68 -6.50
CA PRO A 210 -4.75 24.15 -6.24
C PRO A 210 -4.52 24.30 -4.72
N PRO A 211 -3.32 23.93 -4.21
CA PRO A 211 -3.00 24.14 -2.81
C PRO A 211 -3.18 25.63 -2.48
N ARG A 212 -3.96 25.95 -1.45
CA ARG A 212 -4.14 27.34 -1.00
C ARG A 212 -2.74 27.91 -0.74
N GLN A 213 -2.36 28.94 -1.49
CA GLN A 213 -1.14 29.70 -1.22
C GLN A 213 -1.21 30.12 0.25
N ARG A 214 -0.31 29.58 1.08
CA ARG A 214 -0.09 30.12 2.41
C ARG A 214 0.52 31.49 2.17
N SER A 215 -0.28 32.54 2.35
CA SER A 215 0.21 33.90 2.50
C SER A 215 1.32 33.88 3.53
N ALA A 216 2.55 34.12 3.09
CA ALA A 216 3.65 34.47 3.97
C ALA A 216 3.20 35.75 4.69
N GLY A 217 2.78 35.60 5.94
CA GLY A 217 2.47 36.72 6.81
C GLY A 217 3.78 37.32 7.30
N ASP A 218 3.82 38.65 7.19
CA ASP A 218 4.91 39.57 7.54
C ASP A 218 5.48 39.40 8.95
#